data_AF-A0A7Y7LCH4-F1
#
_entry.id   AF-A0A7Y7LCH4-F1
#
_cell.length_a   1.000
_cell.length_b   1.000
_cell.length_c   1.000
_cell.angle_alpha   90.00
_cell.angle_beta   90.00
_cell.angle_gamma   90.00
#
_symmetry.space_group_name_H-M   'P 1'
#
loop_
_entity.id
_entity.type
_entity.pdbx_description
1 polymer ?
#
loop_
_entity_poly.entity_id
_entity_poly.type
_entity_poly.pdbx_seq_one_letter_code
_entity_poly.pdbx_strand_id
1 'polypeptide(L)'
;MNFNDYFLHDATVLKVIEYPETQTFDFHINYPINWEENIFEPKIIRFNNVTLYHRNEIRFNGLPTILKVDIINEHKIALITNSGERIIEFETWVLI
;
A
#
# COMPACT_ATOMS: atom_id res chain seq x y z
N MET A 1 -14.27 -3.03 4.29
CA MET A 1 -13.87 -1.90 3.43
C MET A 1 -13.28 -2.49 2.17
N ASN A 2 -13.75 -2.10 0.98
CA ASN A 2 -13.21 -2.63 -0.26
C ASN A 2 -12.05 -1.72 -0.73
N PHE A 3 -10.94 -2.30 -1.17
CA PHE A 3 -9.82 -1.52 -1.73
C PHE A 3 -10.26 -0.68 -2.93
N ASN A 4 -11.29 -1.15 -3.67
CA ASN A 4 -11.86 -0.42 -4.80
C ASN A 4 -12.57 0.89 -4.40
N ASP A 5 -12.90 1.08 -3.13
CA ASP A 5 -13.53 2.31 -2.64
C ASP A 5 -12.51 3.44 -2.43
N TYR A 6 -11.21 3.14 -2.50
CA TYR A 6 -10.12 4.08 -2.24
C TYR A 6 -9.28 4.31 -3.50
N PHE A 7 -9.00 5.57 -3.80
CA PHE A 7 -8.11 5.97 -4.88
C PHE A 7 -6.65 5.83 -4.44
N LEU A 8 -6.17 4.59 -4.35
CA LEU A 8 -4.76 4.30 -4.07
C LEU A 8 -3.87 4.41 -5.31
N HIS A 9 -4.46 4.51 -6.50
CA HIS A 9 -3.73 4.82 -7.73
C HIS A 9 -3.00 6.16 -7.57
N ASP A 10 -1.75 6.26 -8.03
CA ASP A 10 -0.83 7.39 -7.87
C ASP A 10 -0.35 7.69 -6.45
N ALA A 11 -0.77 6.92 -5.45
CA ALA A 11 -0.23 7.06 -4.10
C ALA A 11 1.24 6.64 -4.07
N THR A 12 2.10 7.50 -3.52
CA THR A 12 3.54 7.21 -3.43
C THR A 12 3.88 6.64 -2.07
N VAL A 13 4.50 5.45 -2.02
CA VAL A 13 4.95 4.84 -0.77
C VAL A 13 6.24 5.49 -0.30
N LEU A 14 6.15 6.21 0.81
CA LEU A 14 7.24 6.96 1.42
C LEU A 14 8.10 6.06 2.32
N LYS A 15 7.45 5.22 3.13
CA LYS A 15 8.10 4.25 4.01
C LYS A 15 7.15 3.12 4.38
N VAL A 16 7.72 1.96 4.69
CA VAL A 16 6.99 0.83 5.27
C VAL A 16 7.63 0.51 6.61
N ILE A 17 6.82 0.45 7.67
CA ILE A 17 7.26 0.11 9.03
C ILE A 17 6.58 -1.19 9.42
N GLU A 18 7.38 -2.15 9.86
CA GLU A 18 6.92 -3.42 10.43
C GLU A 18 6.95 -3.30 11.96
N TYR A 19 5.87 -3.76 12.59
CA TYR A 19 5.71 -3.91 14.04
C TYR A 19 5.54 -5.41 14.36
N PRO A 20 6.64 -6.17 14.55
CA PRO A 20 6.57 -7.63 14.67
C PRO A 20 5.73 -8.11 15.85
N GLU A 21 5.77 -7.37 16.96
CA GLU A 21 5.06 -7.70 18.20
C GLU A 21 3.52 -7.65 18.06
N THR A 22 3.02 -6.88 17.09
CA THR A 22 1.59 -6.77 16.78
C THR A 22 1.25 -7.30 15.39
N GLN A 23 2.20 -7.92 14.69
CA GLN A 23 2.05 -8.37 13.30
C GLN A 23 1.43 -7.30 12.40
N THR A 24 1.86 -6.05 12.57
CA THR A 24 1.27 -4.90 11.89
C THR A 24 2.26 -4.29 10.91
N PHE A 25 1.76 -3.88 9.75
CA PHE A 25 2.54 -3.14 8.75
C PHE A 25 1.88 -1.79 8.45
N ASP A 26 2.66 -0.72 8.60
CA ASP A 26 2.25 0.64 8.27
C ASP A 26 2.94 1.09 6.99
N PHE A 27 2.14 1.29 5.94
CA PHE A 27 2.57 1.89 4.69
C PHE A 27 2.25 3.38 4.76
N HIS A 28 3.27 4.19 5.00
CA HIS A 28 3.14 5.62 4.89
C HIS A 28 3.17 6.01 3.41
N ILE A 29 2.09 6.63 2.98
CA ILE A 29 1.88 7.03 1.58
C ILE A 29 1.61 8.52 1.49
N ASN A 30 1.89 9.08 0.32
CA ASN A 30 1.31 10.35 -0.10
C ASN A 30 0.06 10.02 -0.93
N TYR A 31 -1.13 10.17 -0.34
CA TYR A 31 -2.42 9.76 -0.89
C TYR A 31 -3.06 10.89 -1.70
N PRO A 32 -3.56 10.65 -2.92
CA PRO A 32 -4.20 11.68 -3.74
C PRO A 32 -5.61 11.98 -3.22
N ILE A 33 -5.78 13.14 -2.59
CA ILE A 33 -7.10 13.60 -2.11
C ILE A 33 -7.86 14.38 -3.17
N ASN A 34 -7.15 15.04 -4.10
CA ASN A 34 -7.71 15.65 -5.30
C ASN A 34 -6.77 15.39 -6.46
N TRP A 35 -7.14 14.41 -7.29
CA TRP A 35 -6.34 14.00 -8.44
C TRP A 35 -6.27 15.09 -9.53
N GLU A 36 -7.37 15.81 -9.76
CA GLU A 36 -7.45 16.85 -10.81
C GLU A 36 -6.54 18.04 -10.50
N GLU A 37 -6.41 18.39 -9.22
CA GLU A 37 -5.56 19.51 -8.76
C GLU A 37 -4.17 19.05 -8.30
N ASN A 38 -3.85 17.76 -8.43
CA ASN A 38 -2.57 17.17 -8.03
C ASN A 38 -2.26 17.42 -6.53
N ILE A 39 -3.29 17.32 -5.67
CA ILE A 39 -3.19 17.52 -4.21
C ILE A 39 -3.09 16.17 -3.51
N PHE A 40 -2.06 16.03 -2.68
CA PHE A 40 -1.78 14.82 -1.92
C PHE A 40 -1.61 15.11 -0.44
N GLU A 41 -2.00 14.15 0.39
CA GLU A 41 -1.82 14.22 1.84
C GLU A 41 -1.10 12.97 2.39
N PRO A 42 -0.26 13.11 3.43
CA PRO A 42 0.30 11.97 4.13
C PRO A 42 -0.80 11.13 4.78
N LYS A 43 -0.82 9.83 4.45
CA LYS A 43 -1.73 8.83 5.02
C LYS A 43 -0.99 7.55 5.37
N ILE A 44 -1.62 6.70 6.17
CA ILE A 44 -1.11 5.38 6.52
C ILE A 44 -2.11 4.31 6.08
N ILE A 45 -1.68 3.39 5.23
CA ILE A 45 -2.38 2.11 5.05
C ILE A 45 -1.82 1.17 6.12
N ARG A 46 -2.64 0.84 7.11
CA ARG A 46 -2.29 -0.11 8.16
C ARG A 46 -2.89 -1.47 7.86
N PHE A 47 -2.06 -2.49 7.87
CA PHE A 47 -2.46 -3.90 7.78
C PHE A 47 -2.22 -4.57 9.13
N ASN A 48 -3.24 -5.22 9.69
CA ASN A 48 -3.16 -5.90 10.98
C ASN A 48 -3.16 -7.43 10.80
N ASN A 49 -2.51 -8.14 11.71
CA ASN A 49 -2.36 -9.59 11.71
C ASN A 49 -1.81 -10.11 10.37
N VAL A 50 -0.69 -9.51 9.94
CA VAL A 50 -0.01 -9.82 8.68
C VAL A 50 0.71 -11.16 8.79
N THR A 51 0.36 -12.10 7.91
CA THR A 51 0.98 -13.43 7.83
C THR A 51 2.03 -13.54 6.74
N LEU A 52 1.97 -12.66 5.73
CA LEU A 52 2.93 -12.60 4.63
C LEU A 52 3.15 -11.16 4.21
N TYR A 53 4.41 -10.77 4.09
CA TYR A 53 4.82 -9.60 3.33
C TYR A 53 5.98 -9.97 2.41
N HIS A 54 5.74 -9.88 1.10
CA HIS A 54 6.73 -10.20 0.08
C HIS A 54 6.94 -9.02 -0.86
N ARG A 55 8.21 -8.75 -1.18
CA ARG A 55 8.62 -7.70 -2.11
C ARG A 55 9.37 -8.30 -3.27
N ASN A 56 8.87 -8.05 -4.47
CA ASN A 56 9.52 -8.39 -5.72
C ASN A 56 9.81 -7.08 -6.46
N GLU A 57 10.94 -6.46 -6.11
CA GLU A 57 11.33 -5.14 -6.57
C GLU A 57 12.21 -5.21 -7.83
N ILE A 58 12.04 -4.26 -8.74
CA ILE A 58 12.92 -4.05 -9.90
C ILE A 58 13.81 -2.82 -9.67
N ARG A 59 14.90 -2.71 -10.44
CA ARG A 59 15.72 -1.49 -10.40
C ARG A 59 14.89 -0.30 -10.88
N PHE A 60 14.68 0.66 -9.99
CA PHE A 60 14.01 1.91 -10.26
C PHE A 60 14.69 3.03 -9.49
N ASN A 61 14.77 4.23 -10.08
CA ASN A 61 15.31 5.40 -9.42
C ASN A 61 14.16 6.34 -9.04
N GLY A 62 13.82 6.38 -7.76
CA GLY A 62 12.69 7.15 -7.23
C GLY A 62 11.91 6.38 -6.17
N LEU A 63 10.80 6.94 -5.73
CA LEU A 63 9.90 6.30 -4.77
C LEU A 63 8.88 5.39 -5.49
N PRO A 64 8.48 4.27 -4.87
CA PRO A 64 7.44 3.40 -5.38
C PRO A 64 6.10 4.14 -5.44
N THR A 65 5.57 4.35 -6.64
CA THR A 65 4.22 4.86 -6.85
C THR A 65 3.29 3.70 -7.17
N ILE A 66 2.18 3.60 -6.47
CA ILE A 66 1.15 2.57 -6.67
C ILE A 66 0.44 2.85 -8.00
N LEU A 67 0.57 1.91 -8.93
CA LEU A 67 -0.08 1.93 -10.24
C LEU A 67 -1.40 1.16 -10.23
N LYS A 68 -1.49 0.14 -9.37
CA LYS A 68 -2.69 -0.70 -9.26
C LYS A 68 -2.69 -1.46 -7.94
N VAL A 69 -3.88 -1.78 -7.45
CA VAL A 69 -4.07 -2.76 -6.38
C VAL A 69 -4.83 -3.95 -6.96
N ASP A 70 -4.17 -5.11 -6.98
CA ASP A 70 -4.80 -6.38 -7.36
C ASP A 70 -5.31 -7.08 -6.11
N ILE A 71 -6.63 -7.26 -6.02
CA ILE A 71 -7.27 -8.01 -4.95
C ILE A 71 -7.23 -9.49 -5.33
N ILE A 72 -6.38 -10.27 -4.66
CA ILE A 72 -6.25 -11.72 -4.91
C ILE A 72 -7.38 -12.46 -4.19
N ASN A 73 -7.62 -12.10 -2.93
CA ASN A 73 -8.79 -12.49 -2.15
C ASN A 73 -9.02 -11.44 -1.02
N GLU A 74 -9.99 -11.69 -0.14
CA GLU A 74 -10.36 -10.76 0.94
C GLU A 74 -9.23 -10.45 1.94
N HIS A 75 -8.24 -11.35 2.05
CA HIS A 75 -7.12 -11.30 2.98
C HIS A 75 -5.77 -11.16 2.28
N LYS A 76 -5.75 -10.91 0.95
CA LYS A 76 -4.52 -10.88 0.17
C LYS A 76 -4.61 -9.92 -1.00
N ILE A 77 -3.66 -9.00 -1.08
CA ILE A 77 -3.52 -8.06 -2.19
C ILE A 77 -2.10 -8.04 -2.75
N ALA A 78 -1.98 -7.57 -3.98
CA ALA A 78 -0.73 -7.12 -4.57
C ALA A 78 -0.80 -5.62 -4.91
N LEU A 79 0.10 -4.83 -4.33
CA LEU A 79 0.34 -3.45 -4.72
C LEU A 79 1.34 -3.46 -5.88
N ILE A 80 0.86 -3.14 -7.07
CA ILE A 80 1.69 -3.00 -8.27
C ILE A 80 2.22 -1.58 -8.29
N THR A 81 3.54 -1.43 -8.34
CA THR A 81 4.22 -0.15 -8.33
C THR A 81 5.14 0.02 -9.54
N ASN A 82 5.57 1.25 -9.80
CA ASN A 82 6.62 1.55 -10.78
C ASN A 82 8.00 0.93 -10.43
N SER A 83 8.18 0.41 -9.21
CA SER A 83 9.40 -0.27 -8.75
C SER A 83 9.20 -1.76 -8.50
N GLY A 84 8.17 -2.39 -9.09
CA GLY A 84 7.86 -3.81 -8.92
C GLY A 84 6.59 -4.03 -8.11
N GLU A 85 6.44 -5.18 -7.49
CA GLU A 85 5.22 -5.56 -6.76
C GLU A 85 5.47 -5.83 -5.27
N ARG A 86 4.44 -5.58 -4.47
CA ARG A 86 4.41 -5.89 -3.04
C ARG A 86 3.16 -6.70 -2.73
N ILE A 87 3.34 -7.91 -2.25
CA ILE A 87 2.25 -8.83 -1.92
C ILE A 87 2.12 -8.86 -0.40
N ILE A 88 0.89 -8.70 0.09
CA ILE A 88 0.61 -8.71 1.53
C ILE A 88 -0.62 -9.58 1.82
N GLU A 89 -0.49 -10.45 2.82
CA GLU A 89 -1.59 -11.22 3.41
C GLU A 89 -1.88 -10.72 4.83
N PHE A 90 -3.14 -10.42 5.14
CA PHE A 90 -3.57 -9.73 6.35
C PHE A 90 -4.99 -10.14 6.75
N GLU A 91 -5.35 -9.95 8.01
CA GLU A 91 -6.73 -10.18 8.46
C GLU A 91 -7.62 -8.95 8.22
N THR A 92 -7.14 -7.78 8.64
CA THR A 92 -7.85 -6.51 8.47
C THR A 92 -6.91 -5.40 8.02
N TRP A 93 -7.47 -4.35 7.44
CA TRP A 93 -6.73 -3.17 7.03
C TRP A 93 -7.56 -1.90 7.23
N VAL A 94 -6.89 -0.77 7.39
CA VAL A 94 -7.50 0.56 7.49
C VAL A 94 -6.62 1.62 6.82
N LEU A 95 -7.24 2.69 6.33
CA LEU A 95 -6.56 3.91 5.88
C LEU A 95 -6.77 5.01 6.94
N ILE A 96 -5.69 5.58 7.45
CA ILE A 96 -5.67 6.59 8.53
C ILE A 96 -5.01 7.87 8.02
#